data_AF-A0A2D3VXE4-F1
#
_entry.id   AF-A0A2D3VXE4-F1
#
_cell.length_a   1.000
_cell.length_b   1.000
_cell.length_c   1.000
_cell.angle_alpha   90.00
_cell.angle_beta   90.00
_cell.angle_gamma   90.00
#
_symmetry.space_group_name_H-M   'P 1'
#
loop_
_entity.id
_entity.type
_entity.pdbx_description
1 polymer ?
#
loop_
_entity_poly.entity_id
_entity_poly.type
_entity_poly.pdbx_seq_one_letter_code
_entity_poly.pdbx_strand_id
1 'polypeptide(L)'
;MTQKQYLEQVKLLKEWADAYYIYDNPIASDEEYDKLYRQIEAYEKENPLHVSVISPTQKVGGVVIESFFKAKHGARMWSMEDIFDASGLQTWVERIYKNVENPHFFCEPKFDGASLNIIYEGGKLLQAITRGDGVIGEDVTQNVKTIRSVPLEITYDKRIEIRGEVVIKLADFEAINEQRLADNEQLFANRRIIKRRYMVEPSTFTSDLSIRIPDLYVQGL
;
A
#
# COMPACT_ATOMS: atom_id res chain seq x y z
N MET A 1 22.84 0.91 23.27
CA MET A 1 21.54 0.27 23.57
C MET A 1 21.75 -1.24 23.69
N THR A 2 21.07 -1.93 24.61
CA THR A 2 21.11 -3.41 24.66
C THR A 2 20.14 -4.03 23.65
N GLN A 3 20.32 -5.29 23.25
CA GLN A 3 19.40 -5.98 22.32
C GLN A 3 17.96 -6.04 22.85
N LYS A 4 17.78 -6.21 24.18
CA LYS A 4 16.45 -6.21 24.80
C LYS A 4 15.77 -4.84 24.65
N GLN A 5 16.48 -3.76 24.96
CA GLN A 5 15.97 -2.39 24.80
C GLN A 5 15.65 -2.08 23.33
N TYR A 6 16.49 -2.54 22.40
CA TYR A 6 16.23 -2.42 20.97
C TYR A 6 14.90 -3.08 20.59
N LEU A 7 14.67 -4.33 21.00
CA LEU A 7 13.43 -5.04 20.68
C LEU A 7 12.18 -4.37 21.27
N GLU A 8 12.27 -3.80 22.47
CA GLU A 8 11.19 -3.03 23.09
C GLU A 8 10.90 -1.73 22.32
N GLN A 9 11.95 -1.00 21.94
CA GLN A 9 11.84 0.22 21.14
C GLN A 9 11.30 -0.05 19.74
N VAL A 10 11.69 -1.16 19.10
CA VAL A 10 11.16 -1.58 17.80
C VAL A 10 9.66 -1.84 17.88
N LYS A 11 9.18 -2.51 18.94
CA LYS A 11 7.74 -2.73 19.15
C LYS A 11 7.00 -1.40 19.30
N LEU A 12 7.54 -0.48 20.10
CA LEU A 12 6.96 0.85 20.29
C LEU A 12 6.91 1.66 18.99
N LEU A 13 8.03 1.69 18.24
CA LEU A 13 8.08 2.38 16.95
C LEU A 13 7.08 1.78 15.96
N LYS A 14 6.93 0.45 15.95
CA LYS A 14 5.92 -0.23 15.14
C LYS A 14 4.50 0.16 15.56
N GLU A 15 4.21 0.21 16.86
CA GLU A 15 2.90 0.65 17.36
C GLU A 15 2.58 2.08 16.93
N TRP A 16 3.54 3.00 17.01
CA TRP A 16 3.39 4.37 16.54
C TRP A 16 3.19 4.43 15.01
N ALA A 17 3.94 3.64 14.26
CA ALA A 17 3.79 3.55 12.82
C ALA A 17 2.40 3.01 12.44
N ASP A 18 1.93 1.94 13.09
CA ASP A 18 0.59 1.38 12.82
C ASP A 18 -0.50 2.39 13.19
N ALA A 19 -0.38 3.05 14.35
CA ALA A 19 -1.28 4.10 14.80
C ALA A 19 -1.41 5.25 13.78
N TYR A 20 -0.29 5.70 13.23
CA TYR A 20 -0.26 6.77 12.23
C TYR A 20 -0.73 6.29 10.85
N TYR A 21 -0.11 5.24 10.29
CA TYR A 21 -0.27 4.86 8.88
C TYR A 21 -1.43 3.92 8.60
N ILE A 22 -1.92 3.17 9.59
CA ILE A 22 -2.97 2.17 9.44
C ILE A 22 -4.27 2.65 10.08
N TYR A 23 -4.18 3.10 11.33
CA TYR A 23 -5.36 3.43 12.13
C TYR A 23 -5.79 4.89 12.06
N ASP A 24 -5.00 5.76 11.41
CA ASP A 24 -5.25 7.21 11.32
C ASP A 24 -5.50 7.85 12.70
N ASN A 25 -4.80 7.37 13.72
CA ASN A 25 -4.93 7.75 15.12
C ASN A 25 -3.53 7.85 15.76
N PRO A 26 -2.73 8.88 15.42
CA PRO A 26 -1.36 9.01 15.90
C PRO A 26 -1.32 9.14 17.43
N ILE A 27 -0.53 8.26 18.06
CA ILE A 27 -0.34 8.21 19.53
C ILE A 27 1.01 8.79 19.98
N ALA A 28 1.80 9.31 19.04
CA ALA A 28 3.05 10.01 19.25
C ALA A 28 3.14 11.19 18.29
N SER A 29 3.90 12.22 18.68
CA SER A 29 4.22 13.33 17.77
C SER A 29 5.26 12.93 16.73
N ASP A 30 5.30 13.65 15.61
CA ASP A 30 6.29 13.43 14.55
C ASP A 30 7.74 13.54 15.07
N GLU A 31 8.00 14.47 16.00
CA GLU A 31 9.33 14.65 16.61
C GLU A 31 9.74 13.43 17.46
N GLU A 32 8.82 12.88 18.24
CA GLU A 32 9.07 11.67 19.04
C GLU A 32 9.32 10.46 18.14
N TYR A 33 8.50 10.30 17.10
CA TYR A 33 8.63 9.23 16.12
C TYR A 33 9.99 9.29 15.42
N ASP A 34 10.36 10.46 14.86
CA ASP A 34 11.61 10.65 14.13
C ASP A 34 12.83 10.40 15.01
N LYS A 35 12.77 10.85 16.26
CA LYS A 35 13.84 10.63 17.23
C LYS A 35 14.04 9.14 17.51
N LEU A 36 12.96 8.41 17.77
CA LEU A 36 13.02 6.97 18.03
C LEU A 36 13.46 6.19 16.78
N TYR A 37 12.96 6.58 15.60
CA TYR A 37 13.34 6.01 14.32
C TYR A 37 14.86 6.09 14.08
N ARG A 38 15.45 7.28 14.25
CA ARG A 38 16.90 7.49 14.08
C ARG A 38 17.74 6.70 15.09
N GLN A 39 17.25 6.54 16.32
CA GLN A 39 17.94 5.73 17.34
C GLN A 39 17.98 4.25 16.96
N ILE A 40 16.85 3.71 16.47
CA ILE A 40 16.74 2.34 15.99
C ILE A 40 17.63 2.13 14.77
N GLU A 41 17.57 3.03 13.79
CA GLU A 41 18.38 2.97 12.56
C GLU A 41 19.89 2.97 12.88
N ALA A 42 20.35 3.83 13.79
CA ALA A 42 21.74 3.87 14.22
C ALA A 42 22.19 2.54 14.86
N TYR A 43 21.35 1.95 15.71
CA TYR A 43 21.66 0.66 16.33
C TYR A 43 21.74 -0.49 15.31
N GLU A 44 20.80 -0.53 14.37
CA GLU A 44 20.76 -1.56 13.32
C GLU A 44 21.98 -1.49 12.40
N LYS A 45 22.44 -0.27 12.08
CA LYS A 45 23.66 -0.05 11.31
C LYS A 45 24.91 -0.59 12.01
N GLU A 46 24.98 -0.45 13.33
CA GLU A 46 26.07 -0.99 14.14
C GLU A 46 25.94 -2.50 14.39
N ASN A 47 24.73 -3.08 14.26
CA ASN A 47 24.44 -4.48 14.58
C ASN A 47 23.63 -5.21 13.47
N PRO A 48 24.19 -5.38 12.25
CA PRO A 48 23.42 -5.89 11.10
C PRO A 48 22.82 -7.29 11.29
N LEU A 49 23.44 -8.13 12.13
CA LEU A 49 22.96 -9.50 12.41
C LEU A 49 21.79 -9.55 13.40
N HIS A 50 21.49 -8.45 14.10
CA HIS A 50 20.48 -8.39 15.16
C HIS A 50 19.22 -7.62 14.77
N VAL A 51 19.12 -7.24 13.50
CA VAL A 51 18.00 -6.48 12.95
C VAL A 51 16.71 -7.29 13.07
N SER A 52 15.70 -6.67 13.66
CA SER A 52 14.38 -7.24 13.80
C SER A 52 13.60 -7.17 12.48
N VAL A 53 13.02 -8.30 12.06
CA VAL A 53 12.20 -8.37 10.83
C VAL A 53 10.92 -7.52 10.89
N ILE A 54 10.47 -7.15 12.09
CA ILE A 54 9.30 -6.29 12.29
C ILE A 54 9.66 -4.80 12.39
N SER A 55 10.94 -4.44 12.26
CA SER A 55 11.40 -3.07 12.44
C SER A 55 10.92 -2.17 11.29
N PRO A 56 10.27 -1.01 11.57
CA PRO A 56 9.80 -0.09 10.53
C PRO A 56 10.91 0.45 9.60
N THR A 57 12.16 0.48 10.07
CA THR A 57 13.34 0.88 9.27
C THR A 57 13.63 -0.08 8.11
N GLN A 58 13.16 -1.32 8.20
CA GLN A 58 13.36 -2.34 7.18
C GLN A 58 12.39 -2.20 5.99
N LYS A 59 11.43 -1.26 6.06
CA LYS A 59 10.56 -0.91 4.94
C LYS A 59 11.24 0.01 3.91
N VAL A 60 12.48 0.46 4.12
CA VAL A 60 13.16 1.34 3.17
C VAL A 60 13.69 0.53 1.97
N GLY A 61 13.31 0.94 0.75
CA GLY A 61 13.61 0.24 -0.49
C GLY A 61 15.11 0.20 -0.81
N GLY A 62 15.74 -0.95 -0.53
CA GLY A 62 17.17 -1.16 -0.78
C GLY A 62 17.51 -1.99 -2.03
N VAL A 63 16.53 -2.68 -2.63
CA VAL A 63 16.77 -3.56 -3.79
C VAL A 63 15.97 -3.06 -4.98
N VAL A 64 16.69 -2.48 -5.95
CA VAL A 64 16.15 -2.22 -7.29
C VAL A 64 15.95 -3.57 -7.96
N ILE A 65 14.70 -3.99 -8.13
CA ILE A 65 14.41 -5.23 -8.87
C ILE A 65 14.62 -4.92 -10.35
N GLU A 66 15.52 -5.64 -11.02
CA GLU A 66 15.82 -5.43 -12.44
C GLU A 66 14.64 -5.78 -13.36
N SER A 67 13.70 -6.62 -12.92
CA SER A 67 12.52 -7.01 -13.71
C SER A 67 11.36 -7.54 -12.86
N PHE A 68 10.14 -7.27 -13.31
CA PHE A 68 8.91 -7.76 -12.68
C PHE A 68 8.52 -9.10 -13.27
N PHE A 69 8.18 -10.04 -12.40
CA PHE A 69 7.66 -11.34 -12.80
C PHE A 69 6.14 -11.26 -12.98
N LYS A 70 5.62 -11.94 -14.00
CA LYS A 70 4.16 -12.09 -14.15
C LYS A 70 3.64 -13.02 -13.06
N ALA A 71 2.55 -12.63 -12.42
CA ALA A 71 1.86 -13.44 -11.43
C ALA A 71 0.36 -13.53 -11.76
N LYS A 72 -0.22 -14.71 -11.53
CA LYS A 72 -1.63 -14.97 -11.80
C LYS A 72 -2.44 -14.73 -10.54
N HIS A 73 -3.58 -14.05 -10.68
CA HIS A 73 -4.51 -13.84 -9.58
C HIS A 73 -5.26 -15.14 -9.22
N GLY A 74 -5.56 -15.32 -7.92
CA GLY A 74 -6.39 -16.44 -7.44
C GLY A 74 -7.83 -16.36 -7.94
N ALA A 75 -8.34 -15.14 -8.10
CA ALA A 75 -9.63 -14.84 -8.73
C ALA A 75 -9.53 -13.62 -9.65
N ARG A 76 -10.39 -13.55 -10.69
CA ARG A 76 -10.38 -12.43 -11.63
C ARG A 76 -10.62 -11.09 -10.91
N MET A 77 -9.87 -10.06 -11.27
CA MET A 77 -10.11 -8.68 -10.87
C MET A 77 -10.95 -7.96 -11.92
N TRP A 78 -12.23 -7.77 -11.64
CA TRP A 78 -13.17 -7.07 -12.51
C TRP A 78 -12.91 -5.56 -12.52
N SER A 79 -13.29 -4.90 -13.61
CA SER A 79 -13.45 -3.45 -13.64
C SER A 79 -14.88 -3.07 -13.29
N MET A 80 -15.07 -1.83 -12.85
CA MET A 80 -16.38 -1.24 -12.65
C MET A 80 -16.90 -0.61 -13.95
N GLU A 81 -18.22 -0.61 -14.13
CA GLU A 81 -18.91 0.17 -15.17
C GLU A 81 -18.92 1.64 -14.74
N ASP A 82 -18.59 2.55 -15.67
CA ASP A 82 -18.64 3.99 -15.41
C ASP A 82 -19.99 4.57 -15.86
N ILE A 83 -20.54 5.47 -15.04
CA ILE A 83 -21.77 6.21 -15.31
C ILE A 83 -21.45 7.70 -15.18
N PHE A 84 -21.79 8.48 -16.20
CA PHE A 84 -21.37 9.89 -16.31
C PHE A 84 -22.50 10.90 -16.04
N ASP A 85 -23.75 10.44 -15.96
CA ASP A 85 -24.90 11.31 -15.79
C ASP A 85 -26.01 10.68 -14.92
N ALA A 86 -26.96 11.53 -14.50
CA ALA A 86 -28.04 11.15 -13.61
C ALA A 86 -29.02 10.14 -14.24
N SER A 87 -29.23 10.20 -15.56
CA SER A 87 -30.14 9.28 -16.26
C SER A 87 -29.55 7.87 -16.37
N GLY A 88 -28.24 7.78 -16.60
CA GLY A 88 -27.49 6.54 -16.55
C GLY A 88 -27.52 5.93 -15.15
N LEU A 89 -27.36 6.76 -14.11
CA LEU A 89 -27.43 6.28 -12.72
C LEU A 89 -28.81 5.74 -12.40
N GLN A 90 -29.87 6.47 -12.77
CA GLN A 90 -31.24 6.02 -12.57
C GLN A 90 -31.50 4.68 -13.28
N THR A 91 -31.06 4.54 -14.53
CA THR A 91 -31.18 3.30 -15.30
C THR A 91 -30.47 2.12 -14.62
N TRP A 92 -29.27 2.36 -14.10
CA TRP A 92 -28.51 1.36 -13.36
C TRP A 92 -29.21 0.95 -12.05
N VAL A 93 -29.71 1.92 -11.28
CA VAL A 93 -30.47 1.66 -10.03
C VAL A 93 -31.72 0.84 -10.33
N GLU A 94 -32.52 1.24 -11.33
CA GLU A 94 -33.73 0.51 -11.73
C GLU A 94 -33.43 -0.94 -12.13
N ARG A 95 -32.29 -1.17 -12.78
CA ARG A 95 -31.82 -2.53 -13.11
C ARG A 95 -31.51 -3.34 -11.86
N ILE A 96 -30.92 -2.75 -10.81
CA ILE A 96 -30.67 -3.46 -9.54
C ILE A 96 -31.99 -3.84 -8.86
N TYR A 97 -32.92 -2.90 -8.70
CA TYR A 97 -34.22 -3.15 -8.05
C TYR A 97 -35.08 -4.21 -8.75
N LYS A 98 -34.88 -4.44 -10.06
CA LYS A 98 -35.54 -5.53 -10.81
C LYS A 98 -34.99 -6.92 -10.47
N ASN A 99 -33.74 -7.00 -10.02
CA ASN A 99 -33.03 -8.26 -9.82
C ASN A 99 -32.77 -8.59 -8.35
N VAL A 100 -32.83 -7.60 -7.47
CA VAL A 100 -32.53 -7.73 -6.04
C VAL A 100 -33.65 -7.08 -5.25
N GLU A 101 -34.26 -7.84 -4.34
CA GLU A 101 -35.27 -7.33 -3.41
C GLU A 101 -34.61 -6.51 -2.30
N ASN A 102 -35.09 -5.29 -2.06
CA ASN A 102 -34.59 -4.36 -1.02
C ASN A 102 -33.05 -4.19 -1.00
N PRO A 103 -32.42 -3.73 -2.09
CA PRO A 103 -30.97 -3.59 -2.15
C PRO A 103 -30.48 -2.47 -1.21
N HIS A 104 -29.38 -2.75 -0.51
CA HIS A 104 -28.61 -1.74 0.22
C HIS A 104 -27.40 -1.32 -0.62
N PHE A 105 -27.10 -0.02 -0.62
CA PHE A 105 -25.96 0.53 -1.33
C PHE A 105 -24.91 1.03 -0.34
N PHE A 106 -23.66 0.79 -0.67
CA PHE A 106 -22.52 1.35 0.01
C PHE A 106 -21.80 2.28 -0.97
N CYS A 107 -21.55 3.50 -0.52
CA CYS A 107 -21.00 4.57 -1.37
C CYS A 107 -19.59 4.91 -0.89
N GLU A 108 -18.61 4.73 -1.76
CA GLU A 108 -17.23 5.11 -1.51
C GLU A 108 -16.70 6.09 -2.56
N PRO A 109 -15.75 6.98 -2.19
CA PRO A 109 -15.02 7.75 -3.17
C PRO A 109 -14.28 6.84 -4.16
N LYS A 110 -14.44 7.08 -5.45
CA LYS A 110 -13.64 6.41 -6.47
C LYS A 110 -12.21 6.96 -6.43
N PHE A 111 -11.32 6.23 -5.79
CA PHE A 111 -9.91 6.59 -5.79
C PHE A 111 -9.33 6.46 -7.19
N ASP A 112 -8.54 7.46 -7.56
CA ASP A 112 -7.87 7.49 -8.83
C ASP A 112 -6.45 6.96 -8.67
N GLY A 113 -6.25 5.65 -8.54
CA GLY A 113 -4.96 5.06 -8.20
C GLY A 113 -4.47 3.95 -9.12
N ALA A 114 -3.74 3.00 -8.56
CA ALA A 114 -3.35 1.77 -9.22
C ALA A 114 -3.83 0.57 -8.40
N SER A 115 -4.67 -0.27 -9.02
CA SER A 115 -5.25 -1.43 -8.34
C SER A 115 -4.22 -2.53 -8.10
N LEU A 116 -4.27 -3.12 -6.91
CA LEU A 116 -3.35 -4.11 -6.37
C LEU A 116 -4.14 -5.22 -5.64
N ASN A 117 -3.62 -6.44 -5.67
CA ASN A 117 -4.06 -7.55 -4.84
C ASN A 117 -2.93 -7.94 -3.88
N ILE A 118 -3.18 -7.94 -2.56
CA ILE A 118 -2.21 -8.27 -1.52
C ILE A 118 -2.64 -9.57 -0.86
N ILE A 119 -1.73 -10.54 -0.83
CA ILE A 119 -1.99 -11.87 -0.30
C ILE A 119 -1.24 -12.01 1.02
N TYR A 120 -1.98 -12.35 2.07
CA TYR A 120 -1.42 -12.78 3.35
C TYR A 120 -1.68 -14.26 3.56
N GLU A 121 -0.74 -14.95 4.21
CA GLU A 121 -0.88 -16.36 4.59
C GLU A 121 -0.19 -16.58 5.94
N GLY A 122 -0.87 -17.21 6.90
CA GLY A 122 -0.33 -17.34 8.26
C GLY A 122 -0.10 -16.00 8.94
N GLY A 123 -0.93 -14.99 8.64
CA GLY A 123 -0.79 -13.63 9.14
C GLY A 123 0.35 -12.82 8.52
N LYS A 124 1.11 -13.35 7.55
CA LYS A 124 2.26 -12.66 6.96
C LYS A 124 2.03 -12.27 5.52
N LEU A 125 2.51 -11.09 5.12
CA LEU A 125 2.46 -10.63 3.74
C LEU A 125 3.27 -11.60 2.86
N LEU A 126 2.56 -12.36 2.04
CA LEU A 126 3.12 -13.38 1.16
C LEU A 126 3.50 -12.79 -0.19
N GLN A 127 2.56 -12.06 -0.83
CA GLN A 127 2.72 -11.58 -2.19
C GLN A 127 1.86 -10.34 -2.44
N ALA A 128 2.27 -9.46 -3.36
CA ALA A 128 1.43 -8.41 -3.89
C ALA A 128 1.53 -8.33 -5.42
N ILE A 129 0.38 -8.25 -6.10
CA ILE A 129 0.26 -8.37 -7.55
C ILE A 129 -0.53 -7.18 -8.11
N THR A 130 -0.03 -6.51 -9.14
CA THR A 130 -0.79 -5.46 -9.85
C THR A 130 -2.02 -6.05 -10.54
N ARG A 131 -3.04 -5.23 -10.86
CA ARG A 131 -4.21 -5.74 -11.59
C ARG A 131 -3.86 -6.35 -12.96
N GLY A 132 -2.97 -5.71 -13.72
CA GLY A 132 -2.67 -6.10 -15.11
C GLY A 132 -3.93 -6.16 -15.97
N ASP A 133 -4.19 -7.31 -16.61
CA ASP A 133 -5.40 -7.56 -17.41
C ASP A 133 -6.60 -8.10 -16.58
N GLY A 134 -6.43 -8.18 -15.26
CA GLY A 134 -7.39 -8.73 -14.32
C GLY A 134 -7.28 -10.24 -14.10
N VAL A 135 -6.43 -10.95 -14.86
CA VAL A 135 -6.10 -12.37 -14.67
C VAL A 135 -4.62 -12.55 -14.34
N ILE A 136 -3.76 -11.81 -15.04
CA ILE A 136 -2.32 -11.78 -14.86
C ILE A 136 -1.89 -10.34 -14.59
N GLY A 137 -1.12 -10.16 -13.52
CA GLY A 137 -0.44 -8.92 -13.19
C GLY A 137 1.05 -9.11 -13.04
N GLU A 138 1.69 -8.12 -12.42
CA GLU A 138 3.12 -8.10 -12.10
C GLU A 138 3.28 -8.25 -10.58
N ASP A 139 4.21 -9.11 -10.16
CA ASP A 139 4.60 -9.26 -8.76
C ASP A 139 5.40 -8.04 -8.32
N VAL A 140 4.81 -7.25 -7.44
CA VAL A 140 5.36 -6.00 -6.90
C VAL A 140 5.55 -6.10 -5.38
N THR A 141 5.74 -7.32 -4.87
CA THR A 141 5.80 -7.60 -3.43
C THR A 141 6.84 -6.75 -2.71
N GLN A 142 8.03 -6.58 -3.28
CA GLN A 142 9.09 -5.79 -2.63
C GLN A 142 8.72 -4.31 -2.56
N ASN A 143 8.16 -3.74 -3.62
CA ASN A 143 7.69 -2.35 -3.63
C ASN A 143 6.54 -2.16 -2.64
N VAL A 144 5.64 -3.13 -2.51
CA VAL A 144 4.51 -3.04 -1.58
C VAL A 144 4.98 -3.14 -0.12
N LYS A 145 6.05 -3.89 0.17
CA LYS A 145 6.67 -3.91 1.50
C LYS A 145 7.22 -2.56 1.95
N THR A 146 7.55 -1.66 1.01
CA THR A 146 8.02 -0.31 1.35
C THR A 146 6.90 0.67 1.67
N ILE A 147 5.66 0.32 1.35
CA ILE A 147 4.50 1.17 1.60
C ILE A 147 4.16 1.12 3.09
N ARG A 148 4.28 2.27 3.78
CA ARG A 148 4.17 2.35 5.24
C ARG A 148 2.81 1.88 5.77
N SER A 149 1.74 2.27 5.09
CA SER A 149 0.34 1.86 5.39
C SER A 149 0.04 0.38 5.17
N VAL A 150 0.96 -0.39 4.55
CA VAL A 150 0.78 -1.84 4.37
C VAL A 150 1.42 -2.57 5.55
N PRO A 151 0.64 -3.27 6.39
CA PRO A 151 1.21 -4.11 7.44
C PRO A 151 1.97 -5.28 6.82
N LEU A 152 3.14 -5.63 7.38
CA LEU A 152 3.83 -6.87 6.97
C LEU A 152 3.24 -8.10 7.65
N GLU A 153 2.55 -7.89 8.77
CA GLU A 153 1.87 -8.91 9.55
C GLU A 153 0.49 -8.43 9.99
N ILE A 154 -0.51 -9.32 9.93
CA ILE A 154 -1.89 -9.09 10.34
C ILE A 154 -2.34 -10.18 11.31
N THR A 155 -3.32 -9.87 12.16
CA THR A 155 -3.89 -10.83 13.12
C THR A 155 -4.95 -11.72 12.44
N TYR A 156 -4.52 -12.48 11.42
CA TYR A 156 -5.37 -13.40 10.67
C TYR A 156 -4.55 -14.58 10.12
N ASP A 157 -4.78 -15.78 10.65
CA ASP A 157 -3.88 -16.93 10.41
C ASP A 157 -4.16 -17.68 9.09
N LYS A 158 -5.31 -17.47 8.46
CA LYS A 158 -5.64 -18.13 7.19
C LYS A 158 -5.11 -17.31 6.01
N ARG A 159 -5.18 -17.90 4.81
CA ARG A 159 -4.93 -17.17 3.58
C ARG A 159 -6.04 -16.13 3.35
N ILE A 160 -5.66 -14.92 2.94
CA ILE A 160 -6.59 -13.84 2.58
C ILE A 160 -6.01 -13.02 1.43
N GLU A 161 -6.88 -12.60 0.50
CA GLU A 161 -6.53 -11.67 -0.58
C GLU A 161 -7.23 -10.32 -0.34
N ILE A 162 -6.46 -9.25 -0.29
CA ILE A 162 -6.95 -7.90 -0.01
C ILE A 162 -6.76 -7.07 -1.25
N ARG A 163 -7.85 -6.52 -1.80
CA ARG A 163 -7.81 -5.72 -3.02
C ARG A 163 -7.80 -4.25 -2.63
N GLY A 164 -6.79 -3.56 -3.12
CA GLY A 164 -6.50 -2.19 -2.76
C GLY A 164 -6.26 -1.32 -3.97
N GLU A 165 -6.34 -0.03 -3.75
CA GLU A 165 -5.90 0.99 -4.67
C GLU A 165 -4.71 1.72 -4.04
N VAL A 166 -3.55 1.68 -4.71
CA VAL A 166 -2.39 2.50 -4.33
C VAL A 166 -2.64 3.92 -4.77
N VAL A 167 -2.61 4.85 -3.81
CA VAL A 167 -2.82 6.27 -4.02
C VAL A 167 -1.61 7.08 -3.53
N ILE A 168 -1.49 8.29 -4.07
CA ILE A 168 -0.47 9.26 -3.66
C ILE A 168 -1.18 10.55 -3.27
N LYS A 169 -0.76 11.18 -2.17
CA LYS A 169 -1.29 12.48 -1.75
C LYS A 169 -0.88 13.54 -2.77
N LEU A 170 -1.65 14.61 -2.86
CA LEU A 170 -1.35 15.71 -3.79
C LEU A 170 -0.02 16.39 -3.44
N ALA A 171 0.23 16.66 -2.17
CA ALA A 171 1.47 17.28 -1.69
C ALA A 171 2.71 16.43 -2.07
N ASP A 172 2.64 15.10 -1.89
CA ASP A 172 3.74 14.22 -2.28
C ASP A 172 3.98 14.23 -3.79
N PHE A 173 2.91 14.21 -4.59
CA PHE A 173 3.00 14.33 -6.05
C PHE A 173 3.67 15.65 -6.48
N GLU A 174 3.33 16.76 -5.83
CA GLU A 174 3.92 18.07 -6.08
C GLU A 174 5.40 18.10 -5.71
N ALA A 175 5.76 17.62 -4.51
CA ALA A 175 7.14 17.53 -4.04
C ALA A 175 8.02 16.65 -4.96
N ILE A 176 7.48 15.55 -5.48
CA ILE A 176 8.17 14.70 -6.47
C ILE A 176 8.46 15.50 -7.75
N ASN A 177 7.46 16.24 -8.25
CA ASN A 177 7.66 17.03 -9.47
C ASN A 177 8.64 18.20 -9.23
N GLU A 178 8.64 18.82 -8.06
CA GLU A 178 9.63 19.83 -7.68
C GLU A 178 11.06 19.26 -7.69
N GLN A 179 11.26 18.08 -7.10
CA GLN A 179 12.56 17.41 -7.11
C GLN A 179 13.00 17.04 -8.53
N ARG A 180 12.09 16.49 -9.34
CA ARG A 180 12.38 16.16 -10.76
C ARG A 180 12.74 17.41 -11.57
N LEU A 181 12.08 18.53 -11.30
CA LEU A 181 12.41 19.81 -11.94
C LEU A 181 13.84 20.24 -11.57
N ALA A 182 14.22 20.11 -10.30
CA ALA A 182 15.57 20.42 -9.82
C ALA A 182 16.64 19.51 -10.46
N ASP A 183 16.29 18.24 -10.70
CA ASP A 183 17.16 17.24 -11.33
C ASP A 183 17.15 17.31 -12.88
N ASN A 184 16.44 18.28 -13.48
CA ASN A 184 16.22 18.41 -14.93
C ASN A 184 15.56 17.17 -15.57
N GLU A 185 14.77 16.45 -14.80
CA GLU A 185 13.98 15.31 -15.28
C GLU A 185 12.60 15.74 -15.79
N GLN A 186 11.99 14.91 -16.63
CA GLN A 186 10.64 15.16 -17.13
C GLN A 186 9.61 15.09 -15.98
N LEU A 187 8.78 16.13 -15.86
CA LEU A 187 7.68 16.17 -14.89
C LEU A 187 6.60 15.14 -15.24
N PHE A 188 5.94 14.63 -14.20
CA PHE A 188 4.78 13.78 -14.37
C PHE A 188 3.53 14.60 -14.66
N ALA A 189 2.79 14.24 -15.71
CA ALA A 189 1.62 14.98 -16.16
C ALA A 189 0.39 14.81 -15.25
N ASN A 190 0.27 13.69 -14.53
CA ASN A 190 -0.80 13.47 -13.55
C ASN A 190 -0.43 12.37 -12.54
N ARG A 191 -1.21 12.30 -11.45
CA ARG A 191 -1.02 11.33 -10.37
C ARG A 191 -1.14 9.86 -10.80
N ARG A 192 -1.82 9.53 -11.91
CA ARG A 192 -1.90 8.13 -12.41
C ARG A 192 -0.56 7.64 -12.94
N ILE A 193 0.17 8.50 -13.66
CA ILE A 193 1.43 8.13 -14.32
C ILE A 193 2.54 7.83 -13.30
N ILE A 194 2.56 8.58 -12.19
CA ILE A 194 3.48 8.34 -11.07
C ILE A 194 3.31 6.91 -10.54
N LYS A 195 2.08 6.45 -10.32
CA LYS A 195 1.81 5.23 -9.56
C LYS A 195 2.35 3.97 -10.22
N ARG A 196 2.20 3.87 -11.55
CA ARG A 196 2.74 2.73 -12.29
C ARG A 196 4.26 2.70 -12.21
N ARG A 197 4.92 3.87 -12.33
CA ARG A 197 6.37 4.02 -12.20
C ARG A 197 6.86 3.66 -10.79
N TYR A 198 6.13 4.02 -9.74
CA TYR A 198 6.51 3.74 -8.34
C TYR A 198 6.32 2.28 -7.93
N MET A 199 5.31 1.61 -8.49
CA MET A 199 5.15 0.16 -8.30
C MET A 199 6.22 -0.65 -9.04
N VAL A 200 6.97 -0.03 -9.98
CA VAL A 200 8.01 -0.70 -10.77
C VAL A 200 9.44 -0.13 -10.70
N GLU A 201 9.69 1.03 -10.07
CA GLU A 201 11.03 1.62 -9.94
C GLU A 201 11.30 2.01 -8.48
N PRO A 202 12.01 1.16 -7.70
CA PRO A 202 12.23 1.35 -6.26
C PRO A 202 13.20 2.49 -5.90
N SER A 203 13.94 3.06 -6.87
CA SER A 203 15.23 3.69 -6.57
C SER A 203 15.23 5.16 -6.18
N THR A 204 14.11 5.89 -6.22
CA THR A 204 14.24 7.36 -6.20
C THR A 204 13.43 8.13 -5.17
N PHE A 205 12.43 7.59 -4.46
CA PHE A 205 11.59 8.46 -3.62
C PHE A 205 11.02 7.80 -2.36
N THR A 206 11.23 8.48 -1.22
CA THR A 206 10.59 8.28 0.09
C THR A 206 9.19 8.90 0.14
N SER A 207 8.37 8.74 -0.91
CA SER A 207 7.02 9.30 -0.92
C SER A 207 6.07 8.46 -0.06
N ASP A 208 5.21 9.09 0.71
CA ASP A 208 4.14 8.45 1.50
C ASP A 208 3.04 7.89 0.58
N LEU A 209 3.36 6.83 -0.15
CA LEU A 209 2.35 6.00 -0.79
C LEU A 209 1.42 5.45 0.29
N SER A 210 0.13 5.47 -0.01
CA SER A 210 -0.88 4.84 0.85
C SER A 210 -1.71 3.86 0.04
N ILE A 211 -2.12 2.76 0.68
CA ILE A 211 -3.11 1.86 0.11
C ILE A 211 -4.45 2.17 0.75
N ARG A 212 -5.44 2.46 -0.09
CA ARG A 212 -6.84 2.45 0.33
C ARG A 212 -7.44 1.13 -0.09
N ILE A 213 -8.12 0.45 0.82
CA ILE A 213 -8.71 -0.87 0.60
C ILE A 213 -10.21 -0.64 0.40
N PRO A 214 -10.71 -0.63 -0.85
CA PRO A 214 -12.15 -0.60 -1.10
C PRO A 214 -12.80 -1.98 -0.89
N ASP A 215 -12.05 -3.07 -1.09
CA ASP A 215 -12.60 -4.42 -1.16
C ASP A 215 -11.74 -5.46 -0.43
N LEU A 216 -12.38 -6.31 0.38
CA LEU A 216 -11.75 -7.48 1.00
C LEU A 216 -12.25 -8.77 0.33
N TYR A 217 -11.34 -9.61 -0.17
CA TYR A 217 -11.70 -10.89 -0.77
C TYR A 217 -11.14 -12.06 0.03
N VAL A 218 -11.99 -12.69 0.84
CA VAL A 218 -11.61 -13.90 1.57
C VAL A 218 -11.89 -15.09 0.67
N GLN A 219 -10.85 -15.71 0.11
CA GLN A 219 -10.99 -16.95 -0.64
C GLN A 219 -11.28 -18.10 0.36
N GLY A 220 -12.48 -18.67 0.33
CA GLY A 220 -12.86 -19.82 1.17
C GLY A 220 -14.04 -19.63 2.13
N LEU A 221 -14.94 -18.69 1.87
CA LEU A 221 -16.34 -18.75 2.33
C LEU A 221 -17.27 -18.93 1.13
#